data_AF-A0A822FKS0-F1
#
_entry.id   AF-A0A822FKS0-F1
#
_cell.length_a   1.000
_cell.length_b   1.000
_cell.length_c   1.000
_cell.angle_alpha   90.00
_cell.angle_beta   90.00
_cell.angle_gamma   90.00
#
_symmetry.space_group_name_H-M   'P 1'
#
loop_
_entity.id
_entity.type
_entity.pdbx_description
1 polymer ?
#
loop_
_entity_poly.entity_id
_entity_poly.type
_entity_poly.pdbx_seq_one_letter_code
_entity_poly.pdbx_strand_id
1 'polypeptide(L)'
;MSQSCSVKKCTRTSRWVCDCCQQNFCLQHLNEHNAFLTSQLNSLNDNIKVLRDRLKTLNIHTAIANSRRKLEEWRQDCYKKIDYLFEQKCQELDQLVEEKIRQQREELNRIYSKITELINAQETTRQDIDLFTLNIRQLETNMNNIEQTCFTINTHPLVIDDKFTLIKTTTERELDLLTLSPVYRTMRYPKESFVSLISNDRYLMMHQQPNLCLVDREM
;
A
#
# COMPACT_ATOMS: atom_id res chain seq x y z
N MET A 1 -64.99 -11.85 -9.03
CA MET A 1 -64.75 -13.13 -9.76
C MET A 1 -63.67 -13.90 -9.03
N SER A 2 -63.94 -15.15 -8.68
CA SER A 2 -63.02 -16.00 -7.91
C SER A 2 -61.84 -16.42 -8.77
N GLN A 3 -60.64 -15.91 -8.47
CA GLN A 3 -59.43 -16.28 -9.20
C GLN A 3 -58.95 -17.69 -8.78
N SER A 4 -58.33 -18.42 -9.71
CA SER A 4 -57.76 -19.75 -9.44
C SER A 4 -56.33 -19.63 -8.91
N CYS A 5 -55.87 -20.61 -8.14
CA CYS A 5 -54.48 -20.68 -7.73
C CYS A 5 -53.54 -20.77 -8.94
N SER A 6 -52.45 -19.99 -8.93
CA SER A 6 -51.43 -19.89 -9.98
C SER A 6 -50.54 -21.14 -10.11
N VAL A 7 -50.59 -22.08 -9.16
CA VAL A 7 -49.84 -23.33 -9.22
C VAL A 7 -50.48 -24.28 -10.23
N LYS A 8 -49.70 -24.72 -11.22
CA LYS A 8 -50.15 -25.65 -12.28
C LYS A 8 -50.77 -26.91 -11.65
N LYS A 9 -51.95 -27.32 -12.13
CA LYS A 9 -52.76 -28.45 -11.65
C LYS A 9 -53.50 -28.22 -10.32
N CYS A 10 -53.46 -27.03 -9.73
CA CYS A 10 -54.31 -26.71 -8.58
C CYS A 10 -55.70 -26.24 -9.03
N THR A 11 -56.76 -26.95 -8.63
CA THR A 11 -58.16 -26.57 -8.91
C THR A 11 -58.79 -25.70 -7.82
N ARG A 12 -58.04 -25.38 -6.75
CA ARG A 12 -58.55 -24.62 -5.61
C ARG A 12 -58.63 -23.13 -5.93
N THR A 13 -59.69 -22.48 -5.46
CA THR A 13 -59.85 -21.03 -5.50
C THR A 13 -58.74 -20.34 -4.71
N SER A 14 -58.13 -19.32 -5.29
CA SER A 14 -57.16 -18.49 -4.59
C SER A 14 -57.85 -17.71 -3.48
N ARG A 15 -57.18 -17.60 -2.35
CA ARG A 15 -57.64 -16.81 -1.20
C ARG A 15 -56.75 -15.61 -0.93
N TRP A 16 -55.52 -15.61 -1.46
CA TRP A 16 -54.55 -14.53 -1.29
C TRP A 16 -53.75 -14.29 -2.57
N VAL A 17 -53.27 -13.07 -2.72
CA VAL A 17 -52.30 -12.67 -3.75
C VAL A 17 -51.00 -12.32 -3.04
N CYS A 18 -49.88 -12.88 -3.49
CA CYS A 18 -48.57 -12.51 -2.97
C CYS A 18 -48.09 -11.22 -3.65
N ASP A 19 -47.90 -10.15 -2.89
CA ASP A 19 -47.48 -8.85 -3.45
C ASP A 19 -46.06 -8.88 -4.04
N CYS A 20 -45.19 -9.78 -3.57
CA CYS A 20 -43.83 -9.89 -4.07
C CYS A 20 -43.74 -10.50 -5.47
N CYS A 21 -44.59 -11.48 -5.78
CA CYS A 21 -44.57 -12.18 -7.08
C CYS A 21 -45.84 -11.96 -7.93
N GLN A 22 -46.83 -11.25 -7.39
CA GLN A 22 -48.14 -10.97 -8.02
C GLN A 22 -48.87 -12.25 -8.45
N GLN A 23 -48.70 -13.34 -7.69
CA GLN A 23 -49.32 -14.64 -7.95
C GLN A 23 -50.43 -14.96 -6.94
N ASN A 24 -51.44 -15.68 -7.42
CA ASN A 24 -52.63 -16.06 -6.65
C ASN A 24 -52.43 -17.43 -6.00
N PHE A 25 -52.60 -17.53 -4.68
CA PHE A 25 -52.39 -18.77 -3.95
C PHE A 25 -53.65 -19.20 -3.18
N CYS A 26 -53.88 -20.52 -3.15
CA CYS A 26 -54.74 -21.12 -2.13
C CYS A 26 -53.96 -21.24 -0.81
N LEU A 27 -54.64 -21.48 0.32
CA LEU A 27 -54.00 -21.51 1.65
C LEU A 27 -52.78 -22.45 1.71
N GLN A 28 -52.90 -23.64 1.12
CA GLN A 28 -51.83 -24.63 1.13
C GLN A 28 -50.60 -24.15 0.36
N HIS A 29 -50.77 -23.70 -0.89
CA HIS A 29 -49.65 -23.23 -1.70
C HIS A 29 -49.05 -21.92 -1.19
N LEU A 30 -49.83 -21.11 -0.44
CA LEU A 30 -49.29 -19.96 0.27
C LEU A 30 -48.34 -20.39 1.39
N ASN A 31 -48.71 -21.41 2.16
CA ASN A 31 -47.84 -21.95 3.22
C ASN A 31 -46.57 -22.58 2.62
N GLU A 32 -46.69 -23.31 1.52
CA GLU A 32 -45.53 -23.87 0.80
C GLU A 32 -44.64 -22.77 0.22
N HIS A 33 -45.23 -21.71 -0.34
CA HIS A 33 -44.50 -20.53 -0.81
C HIS A 33 -43.74 -19.84 0.32
N ASN A 34 -44.37 -19.63 1.47
CA ASN A 34 -43.74 -19.05 2.65
C ASN A 34 -42.63 -19.94 3.21
N ALA A 35 -42.82 -21.26 3.23
CA ALA A 35 -41.80 -22.21 3.64
C ALA A 35 -40.57 -22.17 2.71
N PHE A 36 -40.81 -22.06 1.41
CA PHE A 36 -39.74 -21.91 0.41
C PHE A 36 -38.95 -20.60 0.60
N LEU A 37 -39.63 -19.47 0.81
CA LEU A 37 -38.97 -18.19 1.09
C LEU A 37 -38.16 -18.24 2.39
N THR A 38 -38.71 -18.87 3.44
CA THR A 38 -38.02 -19.07 4.73
C THR A 38 -36.76 -19.93 4.56
N SER A 39 -36.82 -20.98 3.74
CA SER A 39 -35.68 -21.83 3.43
C SER A 39 -34.56 -21.08 2.70
N GLN A 40 -34.92 -20.21 1.74
CA GLN A 40 -33.93 -19.35 1.08
C GLN A 40 -33.27 -18.38 2.05
N LEU A 41 -34.05 -17.75 2.95
CA LEU A 41 -33.52 -16.85 3.97
C LEU A 41 -32.53 -17.57 4.90
N ASN A 42 -32.85 -18.80 5.31
CA ASN A 42 -31.95 -19.62 6.12
C ASN A 42 -30.64 -19.91 5.39
N SER A 43 -30.70 -20.24 4.10
CA SER A 43 -29.49 -20.46 3.29
C SER A 43 -28.61 -19.20 3.19
N LEU A 44 -29.22 -18.02 3.02
CA LEU A 44 -28.49 -16.75 3.04
C LEU A 44 -27.84 -16.47 4.41
N ASN A 45 -28.56 -16.75 5.50
CA ASN A 45 -28.02 -16.62 6.85
C ASN A 45 -26.81 -17.54 7.07
N ASP A 46 -26.87 -18.78 6.59
CA ASP A 46 -25.75 -19.71 6.69
C ASP A 46 -24.56 -19.26 5.83
N ASN A 47 -24.79 -18.70 4.64
CA ASN A 47 -23.73 -18.06 3.85
C ASN A 47 -23.07 -16.89 4.60
N ILE A 48 -23.86 -16.04 5.27
CA ILE A 48 -23.34 -14.94 6.10
C ILE A 48 -22.51 -15.47 7.26
N LYS A 49 -22.94 -16.55 7.93
CA LYS A 49 -22.14 -17.19 9.00
C LYS A 49 -20.80 -17.70 8.46
N VAL A 50 -20.80 -18.40 7.32
CA VAL A 50 -19.57 -18.88 6.68
C VAL A 50 -18.63 -17.72 6.35
N LEU A 51 -19.14 -16.62 5.78
CA LEU A 51 -18.34 -15.44 5.49
C LEU A 51 -17.80 -14.78 6.77
N ARG A 52 -18.61 -14.70 7.83
CA ARG A 52 -18.20 -14.18 9.14
C ARG A 52 -17.08 -15.01 9.75
N ASP A 53 -17.19 -16.34 9.70
CA ASP A 53 -16.17 -17.22 10.24
C ASP A 53 -14.90 -17.17 9.40
N ARG A 54 -15.02 -17.07 8.08
CA ARG A 54 -13.88 -16.82 7.20
C ARG A 54 -13.19 -15.48 7.49
N LEU A 55 -13.95 -14.43 7.82
CA LEU A 55 -13.39 -13.13 8.22
C LEU A 55 -12.55 -13.25 9.50
N LYS A 56 -13.02 -14.05 10.49
CA LYS A 56 -12.27 -14.32 11.72
C LYS A 56 -10.97 -15.10 11.47
N THR A 57 -10.95 -15.97 10.45
CA THR A 57 -9.76 -16.76 10.10
C THR A 57 -8.80 -16.04 9.15
N LEU A 58 -9.16 -14.84 8.66
CA LEU A 58 -8.22 -14.03 7.89
C LEU A 58 -7.02 -13.69 8.78
N ASN A 59 -5.85 -14.18 8.35
CA ASN A 59 -4.61 -13.97 9.08
C ASN A 59 -4.04 -12.59 8.77
N ILE A 60 -4.63 -11.57 9.40
CA ILE A 60 -4.19 -10.17 9.31
C ILE A 60 -2.72 -10.04 9.74
N HIS A 61 -2.30 -10.83 10.74
CA HIS A 61 -0.92 -10.84 11.21
C HIS A 61 0.06 -11.27 10.12
N THR A 62 -0.25 -12.32 9.34
CA THR A 62 0.60 -12.74 8.21
C THR A 62 0.64 -11.69 7.11
N ALA A 63 -0.48 -11.04 6.80
CA ALA A 63 -0.50 -9.95 5.82
C ALA A 63 0.38 -8.77 6.26
N ILE A 64 0.26 -8.33 7.52
CA ILE A 64 1.09 -7.26 8.09
C ILE A 64 2.57 -7.69 8.15
N ALA A 65 2.86 -8.92 8.58
CA ALA A 65 4.22 -9.44 8.66
C ALA A 65 4.90 -9.47 7.28
N ASN A 66 4.16 -9.87 6.24
CA ASN A 66 4.67 -9.83 4.87
C ASN A 66 4.97 -8.41 4.40
N SER A 67 4.11 -7.44 4.68
CA SER A 67 4.37 -6.03 4.35
C SER A 67 5.57 -5.47 5.11
N ARG A 68 5.70 -5.80 6.41
CA ARG A 68 6.87 -5.42 7.22
C ARG A 68 8.17 -6.00 6.67
N ARG A 69 8.16 -7.26 6.24
CA ARG A 69 9.33 -7.89 5.61
C ARG A 69 9.78 -7.14 4.36
N LYS A 70 8.84 -6.72 3.50
CA LYS A 70 9.19 -5.91 2.31
C LYS A 70 9.82 -4.56 2.67
N LEU A 71 9.33 -3.92 3.74
CA LEU A 71 9.94 -2.66 4.24
C LEU A 71 11.33 -2.92 4.80
N GLU A 72 11.55 -4.02 5.50
CA GLU A 72 12.87 -4.38 6.01
C GLU A 72 13.85 -4.72 4.86
N GLU A 73 13.41 -5.46 3.84
CA GLU A 73 14.20 -5.71 2.63
C GLU A 73 14.62 -4.39 1.96
N TRP A 74 13.67 -3.47 1.77
CA TRP A 74 13.95 -2.13 1.23
C TRP A 74 14.97 -1.36 2.08
N ARG A 75 14.85 -1.42 3.41
CA ARG A 75 15.78 -0.77 4.35
C ARG A 75 17.20 -1.34 4.19
N GLN A 76 17.32 -2.66 4.16
CA GLN A 76 18.61 -3.33 4.01
C GLN A 76 19.27 -3.00 2.66
N ASP A 77 18.49 -2.95 1.59
CA ASP A 77 19.00 -2.59 0.27
C ASP A 77 19.46 -1.13 0.20
N CYS A 78 18.80 -0.21 0.91
CA CYS A 78 19.26 1.16 1.03
C CYS A 78 20.62 1.25 1.73
N TYR A 79 20.79 0.56 2.86
CA TYR A 79 22.08 0.55 3.58
C TYR A 79 23.20 0.00 2.71
N LYS A 80 22.99 -1.13 2.02
CA LYS A 80 24.00 -1.69 1.10
C LYS A 80 24.46 -0.69 0.03
N LYS A 81 23.53 0.12 -0.51
CA LYS A 81 23.87 1.15 -1.51
C LYS A 81 24.67 2.29 -0.91
N ILE A 82 24.35 2.69 0.32
CA ILE A 82 25.09 3.73 1.05
C ILE A 82 26.51 3.23 1.33
N ASP A 83 26.65 2.00 1.83
CA ASP A 83 27.94 1.38 2.14
C ASP A 83 28.79 1.25 0.87
N TYR A 84 28.19 0.77 -0.22
CA TYR A 84 28.87 0.68 -1.53
C TYR A 84 29.38 2.05 -2.01
N LEU A 85 28.56 3.10 -1.91
CA LEU A 85 28.96 4.44 -2.31
C LEU A 85 30.09 4.96 -1.42
N PHE A 86 30.03 4.70 -0.12
CA PHE A 86 31.07 5.07 0.83
C PHE A 86 32.39 4.39 0.48
N GLU A 87 32.40 3.07 0.30
CA GLU A 87 33.60 2.31 -0.08
C GLU A 87 34.19 2.81 -1.40
N GLN A 88 33.34 3.08 -2.39
CA GLN A 88 33.78 3.64 -3.66
C GLN A 88 34.47 5.01 -3.46
N LYS A 89 33.92 5.88 -2.60
CA LYS A 89 34.53 7.18 -2.32
C LYS A 89 35.83 7.08 -1.53
N CYS A 90 35.97 6.09 -0.65
CA CYS A 90 37.26 5.79 -0.02
C CYS A 90 38.30 5.36 -1.06
N GLN A 91 37.95 4.47 -1.99
CA GLN A 91 38.85 4.04 -3.05
C GLN A 91 39.25 5.20 -3.98
N GLU A 92 38.31 6.07 -4.35
CA GLU A 92 38.61 7.28 -5.11
C GLU A 92 39.59 8.19 -4.36
N LEU A 93 39.42 8.34 -3.04
CA LEU A 93 40.33 9.13 -2.21
C LEU A 93 41.74 8.51 -2.16
N ASP A 94 41.84 7.20 -1.94
CA ASP A 94 43.12 6.48 -1.90
C ASP A 94 43.88 6.64 -3.22
N GLN A 95 43.20 6.46 -4.35
CA GLN A 95 43.79 6.65 -5.68
C GLN A 95 44.30 8.07 -5.91
N LEU A 96 43.53 9.08 -5.47
CA LEU A 96 43.95 10.49 -5.60
C LEU A 96 45.19 10.79 -4.76
N VAL A 97 45.26 10.25 -3.54
CA VAL A 97 46.44 10.37 -2.65
C VAL A 97 47.65 9.71 -3.29
N GLU A 98 47.50 8.46 -3.75
CA GLU A 98 48.57 7.69 -4.37
C GLU A 98 49.12 8.39 -5.62
N GLU A 99 48.24 8.91 -6.47
CA GLU A 99 48.62 9.65 -7.67
C GLU A 99 49.44 10.90 -7.33
N LYS A 100 48.99 11.67 -6.33
CA LYS A 100 49.71 12.87 -5.87
C LYS A 100 51.08 12.53 -5.32
N ILE A 101 51.20 11.50 -4.49
CA ILE A 101 52.48 11.04 -3.94
C ILE A 101 53.41 10.55 -5.07
N ARG A 102 52.86 9.80 -6.03
CA ARG A 102 53.64 9.32 -7.19
C ARG A 102 54.21 10.48 -8.00
N GLN A 103 53.41 11.50 -8.30
CA GLN A 103 53.88 12.70 -9.01
C GLN A 103 55.03 13.39 -8.27
N GLN A 104 54.94 13.54 -6.94
CA GLN A 104 56.05 14.14 -6.17
C GLN A 104 57.32 13.26 -6.22
N ARG A 105 57.16 11.93 -6.17
CA ARG A 105 58.29 10.99 -6.26
C ARG A 105 58.98 11.05 -7.63
N GLU A 106 58.21 11.18 -8.71
CA GLU A 106 58.76 11.34 -10.06
C GLU A 106 59.54 12.65 -10.22
N GLU A 107 59.02 13.77 -9.70
CA GLU A 107 59.73 15.05 -9.71
C GLU A 107 61.02 15.00 -8.89
N LEU A 108 61.01 14.35 -7.71
CA LEU A 108 62.21 14.13 -6.91
C LEU A 108 63.27 13.34 -7.70
N ASN A 109 62.87 12.25 -8.35
CA ASN A 109 63.77 11.43 -9.15
C ASN A 109 64.35 12.21 -10.33
N ARG A 110 63.55 13.07 -10.99
CA ARG A 110 64.03 13.95 -12.08
C ARG A 110 65.09 14.93 -11.59
N ILE A 111 64.87 15.57 -10.44
CA ILE A 111 65.84 16.49 -9.83
C ILE A 111 67.13 15.71 -9.52
N TYR A 112 67.02 14.54 -8.89
CA TYR A 112 68.15 13.71 -8.55
C TYR A 112 68.97 13.31 -9.79
N SER A 113 68.33 12.82 -10.85
CA SER A 113 69.00 12.44 -12.10
C SER A 113 69.77 13.61 -12.72
N LYS A 114 69.17 14.80 -12.78
CA LYS A 114 69.84 16.00 -13.31
C LYS A 114 71.04 16.42 -12.47
N ILE A 115 70.95 16.32 -11.15
CA ILE A 115 72.08 16.61 -10.26
C ILE A 115 73.21 15.60 -10.52
N THR A 116 72.90 14.31 -10.65
CA THR A 116 73.90 13.28 -10.96
C THR A 116 74.57 13.52 -12.32
N GLU A 117 73.82 13.92 -13.34
CA GLU A 117 74.37 14.27 -14.66
C GLU A 117 75.37 15.42 -14.58
N LEU A 118 75.04 16.50 -13.86
CA LEU A 118 75.93 17.65 -13.69
C LEU A 118 77.19 17.32 -12.87
N ILE A 119 77.05 16.49 -11.82
CA ILE A 119 78.20 16.00 -11.04
C ILE A 119 79.16 15.20 -11.95
N ASN A 120 78.61 14.31 -12.78
CA ASN A 120 79.40 13.48 -13.68
C ASN A 120 80.07 14.31 -14.79
N ALA A 121 79.40 15.34 -15.29
CA ALA A 121 79.94 16.25 -16.29
C ALA A 121 81.00 17.22 -15.73
N GLN A 122 81.06 17.42 -14.40
CA GLN A 122 81.88 18.44 -13.72
C GLN A 122 81.63 19.88 -14.17
N GLU A 123 80.55 20.12 -14.90
CA GLU A 123 80.11 21.43 -15.37
C GLU A 123 78.90 21.85 -14.55
N THR A 124 79.12 22.59 -13.46
CA THR A 124 78.03 23.13 -12.64
C THR A 124 78.14 24.64 -12.55
N THR A 125 77.09 25.35 -12.97
CA THR A 125 77.03 26.80 -12.82
C THR A 125 76.34 27.21 -11.52
N ARG A 126 76.55 28.46 -11.09
CA ARG A 126 75.83 29.01 -9.93
C ARG A 126 74.32 29.05 -10.18
N GLN A 127 73.91 29.29 -11.43
CA GLN A 127 72.50 29.33 -11.83
C GLN A 127 71.83 27.95 -11.69
N ASP A 128 72.55 26.86 -12.00
CA ASP A 128 72.05 25.50 -11.81
C ASP A 128 71.77 25.22 -10.33
N ILE A 129 72.70 25.60 -9.45
CA ILE A 129 72.55 25.44 -7.99
C ILE A 129 71.34 26.23 -7.47
N ASP A 130 71.18 27.48 -7.91
CA ASP A 130 70.07 28.33 -7.49
C ASP A 130 68.72 27.77 -7.99
N LEU A 131 68.67 27.24 -9.22
CA LEU A 131 67.49 26.59 -9.79
C LEU A 131 67.10 25.32 -9.02
N PHE A 132 68.05 24.44 -8.69
CA PHE A 132 67.75 23.25 -7.89
C PHE A 132 67.30 23.61 -6.47
N THR A 133 67.93 24.62 -5.85
CA THR A 133 67.52 25.10 -4.53
C THR A 133 66.08 25.59 -4.53
N LEU A 134 65.67 26.31 -5.59
CA LEU A 134 64.28 26.74 -5.76
C LEU A 134 63.34 25.54 -5.92
N ASN A 135 63.68 24.58 -6.79
CA ASN A 135 62.85 23.40 -7.06
C ASN A 135 62.68 22.53 -5.81
N ILE A 136 63.75 22.34 -5.01
CA ILE A 136 63.71 21.58 -3.75
C ILE A 136 62.77 22.27 -2.75
N ARG A 137 62.88 23.60 -2.58
CA ARG A 137 61.99 24.34 -1.68
C ARG A 137 60.53 24.28 -2.13
N GLN A 138 60.28 24.33 -3.43
CA GLN A 138 58.94 24.20 -3.99
C GLN A 138 58.38 22.78 -3.77
N LEU A 139 59.21 21.76 -3.92
CA LEU A 139 58.86 20.37 -3.62
C LEU A 139 58.54 20.18 -2.13
N GLU A 140 59.37 20.71 -1.22
CA GLU A 140 59.11 20.69 0.22
C GLU A 140 57.78 21.36 0.57
N THR A 141 57.48 22.51 -0.05
CA THR A 141 56.22 23.22 0.15
C THR A 141 55.03 22.38 -0.34
N ASN A 142 55.16 21.74 -1.50
CA ASN A 142 54.12 20.87 -2.03
C ASN A 142 53.90 19.63 -1.16
N MET A 143 54.97 19.02 -0.65
CA MET A 143 54.90 17.89 0.28
C MET A 143 54.20 18.27 1.59
N ASN A 144 54.57 19.41 2.19
CA ASN A 144 53.93 19.93 3.40
C ASN A 144 52.44 20.21 3.17
N ASN A 145 52.06 20.74 2.00
CA ASN A 145 50.66 20.97 1.64
C ASN A 145 49.87 19.66 1.51
N ILE A 146 50.49 18.61 0.97
CA ILE A 146 49.87 17.27 0.87
C ILE A 146 49.66 16.69 2.27
N GLU A 147 50.64 16.83 3.18
CA GLU A 147 50.53 16.36 4.56
C GLU A 147 49.43 17.08 5.36
N GLN A 148 49.23 18.39 5.11
CA GLN A 148 48.35 19.21 5.94
C GLN A 148 46.90 19.29 5.44
N THR A 149 46.64 19.31 4.12
CA THR A 149 45.29 19.66 3.62
C THR A 149 45.01 19.22 2.18
N CYS A 150 45.34 17.99 1.79
CA CYS A 150 45.28 17.64 0.37
C CYS A 150 43.84 17.55 -0.21
N PHE A 151 42.79 17.39 0.60
CA PHE A 151 41.42 17.19 0.09
C PHE A 151 40.34 17.88 0.92
N THR A 152 39.34 18.42 0.23
CA THR A 152 38.08 18.91 0.81
C THR A 152 36.96 17.95 0.43
N ILE A 153 36.36 17.30 1.43
CA ILE A 153 35.20 16.42 1.21
C ILE A 153 33.93 17.23 1.44
N ASN A 154 33.18 17.49 0.38
CA ASN A 154 31.88 18.15 0.46
C ASN A 154 30.77 17.09 0.55
N THR A 155 30.21 16.89 1.74
CA THR A 155 29.06 16.02 1.94
C THR A 155 27.76 16.82 1.88
N HIS A 156 26.74 16.23 1.25
CA HIS A 156 25.39 16.78 1.19
C HIS A 156 24.43 15.84 1.93
N PRO A 157 23.41 16.37 2.62
CA PRO A 157 22.48 15.54 3.38
C PRO A 157 21.65 14.64 2.45
N LEU A 158 21.51 13.37 2.83
CA LEU A 158 20.59 12.45 2.18
C LEU A 158 19.16 12.71 2.70
N VAL A 159 18.32 13.31 1.86
CA VAL A 159 16.91 13.58 2.20
C VAL A 159 16.04 12.43 1.69
N ILE A 160 15.43 11.69 2.62
CA ILE A 160 14.46 10.62 2.31
C ILE A 160 13.06 11.25 2.34
N ASP A 161 12.41 11.34 1.18
CA ASP A 161 11.02 11.79 0.99
C ASP A 161 10.03 10.64 1.26
N ASP A 162 8.87 10.94 1.83
CA ASP A 162 7.76 9.99 2.04
C ASP A 162 7.33 9.29 0.74
N LYS A 163 7.64 9.86 -0.43
CA LYS A 163 7.38 9.24 -1.74
C LYS A 163 8.20 7.97 -2.01
N PHE A 164 9.27 7.70 -1.26
CA PHE A 164 10.08 6.49 -1.46
C PHE A 164 9.36 5.20 -1.03
N THR A 165 8.37 5.30 -0.13
CA THR A 165 7.56 4.15 0.29
C THR A 165 6.09 4.52 0.39
N LEU A 166 5.25 3.81 -0.36
CA LEU A 166 3.82 4.13 -0.45
C LEU A 166 2.99 2.94 0.03
N ILE A 167 2.27 3.14 1.14
CA ILE A 167 1.32 2.16 1.66
C ILE A 167 -0.06 2.54 1.11
N LYS A 168 -0.57 1.73 0.17
CA LYS A 168 -1.92 1.87 -0.40
C LYS A 168 -2.74 0.63 -0.15
N THR A 169 -4.02 0.82 0.17
CA THR A 169 -5.04 -0.23 0.11
C THR A 169 -5.41 -0.47 -1.35
N THR A 170 -5.21 -1.69 -1.86
CA THR A 170 -5.39 -2.04 -3.27
C THR A 170 -6.86 -2.24 -3.69
N THR A 171 -7.82 -2.07 -2.80
CA THR A 171 -9.25 -2.29 -3.08
C THR A 171 -10.11 -1.23 -2.42
N GLU A 172 -10.70 -0.35 -3.24
CA GLU A 172 -11.64 0.71 -2.83
C GLU A 172 -13.12 0.30 -2.87
N ARG A 173 -13.44 -0.96 -3.23
CA ARG A 173 -14.83 -1.43 -3.21
C ARG A 173 -15.23 -1.91 -1.83
N GLU A 174 -15.38 -0.96 -0.91
CA GLU A 174 -16.16 -1.19 0.29
C GLU A 174 -17.63 -1.40 -0.09
N LEU A 175 -18.31 -2.32 0.60
CA LEU A 175 -19.74 -2.53 0.39
C LEU A 175 -20.49 -1.28 0.85
N ASP A 176 -21.11 -0.55 -0.08
CA ASP A 176 -21.98 0.57 0.26
C ASP A 176 -23.34 0.04 0.77
N LEU A 177 -23.46 -0.07 2.09
CA LEU A 177 -24.66 -0.51 2.77
C LEU A 177 -25.84 0.47 2.59
N LEU A 178 -25.61 1.70 2.11
CA LEU A 178 -26.66 2.68 1.85
C LEU A 178 -27.46 2.35 0.58
N THR A 179 -26.96 1.43 -0.26
CA THR A 179 -27.67 0.92 -1.45
C THR A 179 -28.70 -0.16 -1.11
N LEU A 180 -28.69 -0.68 0.12
CA LEU A 180 -29.68 -1.68 0.54
C LEU A 180 -31.06 -1.03 0.67
N SER A 181 -32.06 -1.66 0.04
CA SER A 181 -33.44 -1.24 0.23
C SER A 181 -33.83 -1.36 1.71
N PRO A 182 -34.66 -0.43 2.23
CA PRO A 182 -35.11 -0.50 3.61
C PRO A 182 -35.79 -1.84 3.91
N VAL A 183 -35.60 -2.34 5.13
CA VAL A 183 -36.17 -3.62 5.60
C VAL A 183 -37.71 -3.59 5.60
N TYR A 184 -38.30 -2.39 5.58
CA TYR A 184 -39.73 -2.18 5.46
C TYR A 184 -40.11 -1.76 4.03
N ARG A 185 -41.29 -2.23 3.59
CA ARG A 185 -41.89 -1.81 2.32
C ARG A 185 -43.19 -1.08 2.61
N THR A 186 -43.32 0.11 2.06
CA THR A 186 -44.56 0.89 2.12
C THR A 186 -45.51 0.43 1.02
N MET A 187 -46.67 -0.10 1.40
CA MET A 187 -47.71 -0.52 0.45
C MET A 187 -48.76 0.59 0.33
N ARG A 188 -49.12 0.95 -0.91
CA ARG A 188 -50.22 1.89 -1.19
C ARG A 188 -51.55 1.14 -1.14
N TYR A 189 -52.39 1.50 -0.17
CA TYR A 189 -53.67 0.85 0.03
C TYR A 189 -54.79 1.59 -0.74
N PRO A 190 -55.65 0.90 -1.51
CA PRO A 190 -56.82 1.53 -2.13
C PRO A 190 -57.81 1.98 -1.04
N LYS A 191 -58.31 3.21 -1.17
CA LYS A 191 -58.98 4.05 -0.15
C LYS A 191 -60.26 3.50 0.54
N GLU A 192 -60.62 2.23 0.39
CA GLU A 192 -61.98 1.74 0.74
C GLU A 192 -62.05 0.70 1.88
N SER A 193 -61.03 0.55 2.73
CA SER A 193 -61.19 -0.27 3.94
C SER A 193 -60.79 0.50 5.20
N PHE A 194 -61.77 0.61 6.10
CA PHE A 194 -61.64 1.27 7.38
C PHE A 194 -61.01 0.30 8.38
N VAL A 195 -59.85 0.69 8.90
CA VAL A 195 -59.22 0.28 10.16
C VAL A 195 -59.16 -1.23 10.42
N SER A 196 -57.95 -1.79 10.30
CA SER A 196 -57.56 -2.94 11.11
C SER A 196 -56.05 -2.88 11.38
N LEU A 197 -55.67 -2.52 12.61
CA LEU A 197 -54.34 -2.80 13.13
C LEU A 197 -54.27 -4.32 13.34
N ILE A 198 -53.53 -5.00 12.47
CA ILE A 198 -53.28 -6.43 12.62
C ILE A 198 -51.81 -6.58 12.98
N SER A 199 -51.56 -7.10 14.18
CA SER A 199 -50.24 -7.56 14.60
C SER A 199 -50.23 -9.09 14.59
N ASN A 200 -49.11 -9.67 14.18
CA ASN A 200 -48.75 -11.01 14.62
C ASN A 200 -47.54 -10.93 15.56
N ASP A 201 -47.04 -12.08 16.00
CA ASP A 201 -45.94 -12.12 16.98
C ASP A 201 -44.63 -11.49 16.48
N ARG A 202 -44.47 -11.31 15.15
CA ARG A 202 -43.24 -10.81 14.52
C ARG A 202 -43.37 -9.44 13.85
N TYR A 203 -44.55 -9.06 13.39
CA TYR A 203 -44.74 -7.86 12.59
C TYR A 203 -45.93 -7.01 13.06
N LEU A 204 -45.74 -5.69 13.02
CA LEU A 204 -46.74 -4.68 13.31
C LEU A 204 -47.14 -3.96 12.02
N MET A 205 -48.40 -4.06 11.63
CA MET A 205 -48.95 -3.31 10.50
C MET A 205 -49.55 -1.99 10.98
N MET A 206 -48.93 -0.87 10.59
CA MET A 206 -49.32 0.50 10.94
C MET A 206 -49.93 1.22 9.74
N HIS A 207 -51.07 1.87 9.94
CA HIS A 207 -51.66 2.76 8.95
C HIS A 207 -51.14 4.18 9.15
N GLN A 208 -50.42 4.72 8.16
CA GLN A 208 -49.94 6.09 8.10
C GLN A 208 -50.43 6.72 6.80
N GLN A 209 -51.61 7.32 6.80
CA GLN A 209 -52.27 7.83 5.58
C GLN A 209 -51.32 8.68 4.72
N PRO A 210 -51.15 8.39 3.40
CA PRO A 210 -51.92 7.45 2.55
C PRO A 210 -51.37 6.01 2.47
N ASN A 211 -50.44 5.65 3.35
CA ASN A 211 -49.61 4.46 3.26
C ASN A 211 -49.91 3.43 4.37
N LEU A 212 -49.64 2.17 4.07
CA LEU A 212 -49.61 1.08 5.05
C LEU A 212 -48.16 0.64 5.23
N CYS A 213 -47.67 0.69 6.47
CA CYS A 213 -46.31 0.36 6.85
C CYS A 213 -46.30 -0.97 7.61
N LEU A 214 -45.48 -1.93 7.20
CA LEU A 214 -45.22 -3.15 7.96
C LEU A 214 -43.86 -3.03 8.65
N VAL A 215 -43.86 -3.07 9.98
CA VAL A 215 -42.68 -2.91 10.84
C VAL A 215 -42.36 -4.25 11.49
N ASP A 216 -41.11 -4.70 11.42
CA ASP A 216 -40.62 -5.87 12.17
C ASP A 216 -40.46 -5.49 13.65
N ARG A 217 -40.99 -6.31 14.56
CA ARG A 217 -40.95 -6.04 16.00
C ARG A 217 -39.59 -6.35 16.64
N GLU A 218 -38.73 -7.12 15.97
CA GLU A 218 -37.42 -7.53 16.51
C GLU A 218 -36.25 -6.63 16.04
N MET A 219 -36.55 -5.48 15.41
CA MET A 219 -35.56 -4.41 15.18
C MET A 219 -35.46 -3.44 16.36
#